data_AF-A0A7Z9SCS1-F1
#
_entry.id   AF-A0A7Z9SCS1-F1
#
_cell.length_a   1.000
_cell.length_b   1.000
_cell.length_c   1.000
_cell.angle_alpha   90.00
_cell.angle_beta   90.00
_cell.angle_gamma   90.00
#
_symmetry.space_group_name_H-M   'P 1'
#
loop_
_entity.id
_entity.type
_entity.pdbx_description
1 polymer ?
#
loop_
_entity_poly.entity_id
_entity_poly.type
_entity_poly.pdbx_seq_one_letter_code
_entity_poly.pdbx_strand_id
1 'polypeptide(L)'
;MTFDQTVAPGFFRSEEKTEADRFYARWLLNSGTGEIMIEGTDKILKYDKDEEEYWLQSPEDYFKVPDTISENSHSFSFSFSSDEDDETPPKITRTGGKEIEVLRGFRTKKWITTISISQKKMVFEEWFVDKLPLLDLSDSMESAIKTKFNPEGQKIEIGQFEFASNIFIEEMDSLTTLEPIPGHSVKTNLMVYEENNDEPKMTIGFEILELYAVPVDTSFFTIPEEYERIEKD
;
A
#
# COMPACT_ATOMS: atom_id res chain seq x y z
N MET A 1 -8.70 -4.85 -5.78
CA MET A 1 -7.32 -4.53 -6.14
C MET A 1 -6.41 -5.50 -5.41
N THR A 2 -5.42 -6.03 -6.11
CA THR A 2 -4.45 -7.00 -5.60
C THR A 2 -3.07 -6.49 -5.97
N PHE A 3 -2.12 -6.66 -5.05
CA PHE A 3 -0.71 -6.30 -5.25
C PHE A 3 0.13 -7.54 -5.07
N ASP A 4 0.92 -7.88 -6.08
CA ASP A 4 1.87 -8.98 -6.04
C ASP A 4 3.28 -8.41 -6.14
N GLN A 5 4.12 -8.69 -5.15
CA GLN A 5 5.49 -8.19 -5.10
C GLN A 5 6.45 -9.36 -4.95
N THR A 6 7.49 -9.38 -5.78
CA THR A 6 8.57 -10.35 -5.72
C THR A 6 9.90 -9.60 -5.70
N VAL A 7 10.72 -9.88 -4.69
CA VAL A 7 12.03 -9.26 -4.52
C VAL A 7 13.10 -10.32 -4.32
N ALA A 8 14.23 -10.12 -4.98
CA ALA A 8 15.44 -10.91 -4.81
C ALA A 8 16.66 -9.97 -4.81
N PRO A 9 17.86 -10.44 -4.42
CA PRO A 9 19.05 -9.60 -4.46
C PRO A 9 19.32 -9.04 -5.87
N GLY A 10 19.14 -7.72 -6.04
CA GLY A 10 19.31 -7.02 -7.31
C GLY A 10 18.13 -7.10 -8.28
N PHE A 11 17.01 -7.72 -7.89
CA PHE A 11 15.83 -7.86 -8.74
C PHE A 11 14.56 -7.50 -7.98
N PHE A 12 13.73 -6.69 -8.61
CA PHE A 12 12.43 -6.29 -8.07
C PHE A 12 11.38 -6.37 -9.17
N ARG A 13 10.23 -6.96 -8.83
CA ARG A 13 9.03 -6.98 -9.66
C ARG A 13 7.84 -6.67 -8.77
N SER A 14 7.00 -5.75 -9.20
CA SER A 14 5.68 -5.55 -8.61
C SER A 14 4.63 -5.52 -9.69
N GLU A 15 3.44 -5.96 -9.31
CA GLU A 15 2.27 -6.05 -10.16
C GLU A 15 1.06 -5.58 -9.39
N GLU A 16 0.25 -4.76 -10.05
CA GLU A 16 -1.00 -4.26 -9.51
C GLU A 16 -2.12 -4.71 -10.43
N LYS A 17 -3.15 -5.31 -9.83
CA LYS A 17 -4.35 -5.73 -10.55
C LYS A 17 -5.57 -5.12 -9.93
N THR A 18 -6.34 -4.37 -10.71
CA THR A 18 -7.66 -3.91 -10.32
C THR A 18 -8.72 -4.76 -11.00
N GLU A 19 -9.71 -5.23 -10.23
CA GLU A 19 -10.85 -5.97 -10.74
C GLU A 19 -12.13 -5.39 -10.15
N ALA A 20 -13.12 -5.14 -11.00
CA ALA A 20 -14.44 -4.69 -10.58
C ALA A 20 -15.49 -5.82 -10.69
N ASP A 21 -16.29 -6.00 -9.63
CA ASP A 21 -17.37 -7.00 -9.65
C ASP A 21 -18.50 -6.61 -10.61
N ARG A 22 -18.82 -5.32 -10.70
CA ARG A 22 -19.93 -4.82 -11.51
C ARG A 22 -19.54 -4.81 -12.99
N PHE A 23 -20.37 -5.44 -13.83
CA PHE A 23 -20.13 -5.60 -15.26
C PHE A 23 -19.75 -4.30 -15.99
N TYR A 24 -20.44 -3.19 -15.70
CA TYR A 24 -20.17 -1.89 -16.35
C TYR A 24 -18.86 -1.24 -15.88
N ALA A 25 -18.38 -1.58 -14.68
CA ALA A 25 -17.16 -1.04 -14.11
C ALA A 25 -15.92 -1.80 -14.58
N ARG A 26 -16.07 -3.05 -15.05
CA ARG A 26 -14.97 -3.89 -15.55
C ARG A 26 -14.24 -3.26 -16.73
N TRP A 27 -14.94 -2.65 -17.67
CA TRP A 27 -14.31 -2.03 -18.85
C TRP A 27 -13.46 -0.80 -18.48
N LEU A 28 -13.81 -0.09 -17.40
CA LEU A 28 -13.15 1.16 -17.03
C LEU A 28 -12.09 1.00 -15.95
N LEU A 29 -12.23 -0.01 -15.08
CA LEU A 29 -11.43 -0.15 -13.87
C LEU A 29 -10.55 -1.40 -13.87
N ASN A 30 -10.75 -2.33 -14.80
CA ASN A 30 -9.81 -3.45 -14.88
C ASN A 30 -8.52 -2.96 -15.52
N SER A 31 -7.43 -3.14 -14.79
CA SER A 31 -6.08 -2.88 -15.25
C SER A 31 -5.13 -3.87 -14.58
N GLY A 32 -4.11 -4.29 -15.32
CA GLY A 32 -3.03 -5.12 -14.83
C GLY A 32 -1.69 -4.50 -15.22
N THR A 33 -1.11 -3.67 -14.36
CA THR A 33 0.18 -3.05 -14.64
C THR A 33 1.28 -3.70 -13.82
N GLY A 34 2.52 -3.55 -14.27
CA GLY A 34 3.66 -3.96 -13.46
C GLY A 34 4.93 -3.20 -13.78
N GLU A 35 5.91 -3.39 -12.91
CA GLU A 35 7.24 -2.84 -13.05
C GLU A 35 8.31 -3.88 -12.72
N ILE A 36 9.46 -3.76 -13.39
CA ILE A 36 10.65 -4.57 -13.13
C ILE A 36 11.85 -3.63 -13.01
N MET A 37 12.64 -3.82 -11.96
CA MET A 37 13.94 -3.17 -11.76
C MET A 37 15.02 -4.24 -11.62
N ILE A 38 16.11 -4.08 -12.38
CA ILE A 38 17.26 -4.98 -12.35
C ILE A 38 18.51 -4.15 -12.06
N GLU A 39 19.18 -4.44 -10.95
CA GLU A 39 20.39 -3.74 -10.58
C GLU A 39 21.45 -3.81 -11.69
N GLY A 40 22.00 -2.65 -12.05
CA GLY A 40 23.00 -2.51 -13.12
C GLY A 40 22.40 -2.14 -14.48
N THR A 41 21.07 -2.09 -14.62
CA THR A 41 20.42 -1.44 -15.78
C THR A 41 20.23 0.05 -15.54
N ASP A 42 20.11 0.81 -16.62
CA ASP A 42 19.90 2.26 -16.61
C ASP A 42 18.42 2.66 -16.80
N LYS A 43 17.54 1.67 -16.92
CA LYS A 43 16.09 1.84 -17.16
C LYS A 43 15.28 0.96 -16.23
N ILE A 44 14.12 1.49 -15.86
CA ILE A 44 13.05 0.78 -15.16
C ILE A 44 12.08 0.31 -16.23
N LEU A 45 11.77 -0.98 -16.22
CA LEU A 45 10.83 -1.54 -17.17
C LEU A 45 9.42 -1.42 -16.59
N LYS A 46 8.49 -0.94 -17.40
CA LYS A 46 7.06 -0.85 -17.09
C LYS A 46 6.26 -1.62 -18.13
N TYR A 47 5.15 -2.22 -17.74
CA TYR A 47 4.31 -2.98 -18.66
C TYR A 47 2.84 -2.97 -18.25
N ASP A 48 2.00 -3.16 -19.26
CA ASP A 48 0.57 -3.38 -19.14
C ASP A 48 0.25 -4.80 -19.64
N LYS A 49 -0.38 -5.61 -18.79
CA LYS A 49 -0.73 -7.00 -19.07
C LYS A 49 -1.99 -7.14 -19.92
N ASP A 50 -2.88 -6.16 -19.88
CA ASP A 50 -4.13 -6.21 -20.63
C ASP A 50 -3.90 -5.74 -22.08
N GLU A 51 -3.00 -4.78 -22.28
CA GLU A 51 -2.58 -4.29 -23.60
C GLU A 51 -1.43 -5.12 -24.19
N GLU A 52 -0.76 -5.96 -23.40
CA GLU A 52 0.46 -6.68 -23.79
C GLU A 52 1.55 -5.72 -24.30
N GLU A 53 1.70 -4.58 -23.62
CA GLU A 53 2.63 -3.51 -24.01
C GLU A 53 3.66 -3.26 -22.91
N TYR A 54 4.87 -2.82 -23.29
CA TYR A 54 5.90 -2.41 -22.33
C TYR A 54 6.69 -1.17 -22.80
N TRP A 55 7.19 -0.40 -21.83
CA TRP A 55 8.02 0.78 -22.07
C TRP A 55 9.16 0.87 -21.06
N LEU A 56 10.16 1.69 -21.40
CA LEU A 56 11.34 1.92 -20.56
C LEU A 56 11.26 3.32 -19.97
N GLN A 57 11.18 3.40 -18.65
CA GLN A 57 11.21 4.66 -17.91
C GLN A 57 12.62 4.96 -17.41
N SER A 58 13.03 6.22 -17.47
CA SER A 58 14.30 6.63 -16.87
C SER A 58 14.17 6.71 -15.34
N PRO A 59 15.24 6.43 -14.57
CA PRO A 59 15.19 6.63 -13.12
C PRO A 59 14.99 8.09 -12.74
N GLU A 60 15.48 9.03 -13.54
CA GLU A 60 15.26 10.47 -13.35
C GLU A 60 13.76 10.81 -13.36
N ASP A 61 13.01 10.27 -14.33
CA ASP A 61 11.57 10.49 -14.42
C ASP A 61 10.81 9.73 -13.33
N TYR A 62 11.25 8.52 -12.96
CA TYR A 62 10.60 7.71 -11.94
C TYR A 62 10.71 8.30 -10.53
N PHE A 63 11.90 8.79 -10.16
CA PHE A 63 12.16 9.38 -8.83
C PHE A 63 11.94 10.89 -8.80
N LYS A 64 11.48 11.50 -9.90
CA LYS A 64 11.17 12.91 -9.94
C LYS A 64 10.14 13.23 -8.86
N VAL A 65 10.54 14.04 -7.89
CA VAL A 65 9.59 14.60 -6.92
C VAL A 65 8.61 15.46 -7.72
N PRO A 66 7.30 15.19 -7.64
CA PRO A 66 6.32 15.99 -8.34
C PRO A 66 6.32 17.41 -7.74
N ASP A 67 6.29 18.43 -8.60
CA ASP A 67 6.32 19.85 -8.18
C ASP A 67 5.07 20.24 -7.33
N THR A 68 4.07 19.36 -7.29
CA THR A 68 2.86 19.45 -6.45
C THR A 68 2.68 18.16 -5.67
N ILE A 69 2.37 18.24 -4.38
CA ILE A 69 2.11 17.13 -3.43
C ILE A 69 0.98 16.15 -3.88
N SER A 70 0.41 16.32 -5.07
CA SER A 70 -0.80 15.64 -5.54
C SER A 70 -0.61 14.45 -6.47
N GLU A 71 0.60 14.11 -6.92
CA GLU A 71 0.76 13.03 -7.90
C GLU A 71 1.90 12.11 -7.49
N ASN A 72 1.61 10.85 -7.15
CA ASN A 72 2.60 9.76 -7.09
C ASN A 72 3.32 9.45 -5.76
N SER A 73 2.67 9.68 -4.63
CA SER A 73 2.68 8.64 -3.59
C SER A 73 1.31 7.97 -3.63
N HIS A 74 1.25 6.65 -3.42
CA HIS A 74 0.02 6.00 -2.95
C HIS A 74 -0.34 6.49 -1.53
N SER A 75 -0.24 7.80 -1.27
CA SER A 75 -0.90 8.42 -0.14
C SER A 75 -2.37 8.34 -0.47
N PHE A 76 -3.08 7.47 0.25
CA PHE A 76 -4.51 7.56 0.34
C PHE A 76 -4.83 8.90 1.01
N SER A 77 -4.88 9.98 0.23
CA SER A 77 -5.32 11.28 0.73
C SER A 77 -6.84 11.19 0.95
N PHE A 78 -7.22 10.80 2.17
CA PHE A 78 -8.59 10.97 2.62
C PHE A 78 -8.78 12.46 2.88
N SER A 79 -9.25 13.19 1.86
CA SER A 79 -9.70 14.57 2.05
C SER A 79 -10.94 14.56 2.93
N PHE A 80 -10.73 14.69 4.23
CA PHE A 80 -11.79 15.03 5.15
C PHE A 80 -11.94 16.54 5.12
N SER A 81 -12.53 17.07 4.05
CA SER A 81 -13.04 18.43 4.09
C SER A 81 -14.17 18.46 5.12
N SER A 82 -13.85 18.94 6.32
CA SER A 82 -14.85 19.58 7.17
C SER A 82 -15.18 20.89 6.48
N ASP A 83 -16.44 21.07 6.07
CA ASP A 83 -16.90 22.31 5.42
C ASP A 83 -16.99 23.49 6.41
N GLU A 84 -16.56 23.32 7.65
CA GLU A 84 -16.42 24.40 8.62
C GLU A 84 -15.17 24.17 9.47
N ASP A 85 -14.54 25.28 9.88
CA ASP A 85 -13.39 25.41 10.79
C ASP A 85 -13.65 24.79 12.17
N ASP A 86 -13.90 23.48 12.22
CA ASP A 86 -14.08 22.76 13.47
C ASP A 86 -12.69 22.31 13.95
N GLU A 87 -12.01 23.18 14.69
CA GLU A 87 -10.73 22.93 15.37
C GLU A 87 -10.83 21.84 16.47
N THR A 88 -11.92 21.06 16.50
CA THR A 88 -12.08 20.01 17.52
C THR A 88 -11.14 18.83 17.21
N PRO A 89 -10.24 18.49 18.14
CA PRO A 89 -9.31 17.38 17.94
C PRO A 89 -10.08 16.05 17.84
N PRO A 90 -9.60 15.09 17.03
CA PRO A 90 -10.23 13.80 16.87
C PRO A 90 -10.37 13.09 18.22
N LYS A 91 -11.56 12.54 18.49
CA LYS A 91 -11.75 11.65 19.64
C LYS A 91 -11.37 10.23 19.23
N ILE A 92 -10.27 9.74 19.78
CA ILE A 92 -9.77 8.40 19.49
C ILE A 92 -10.06 7.46 20.67
N THR A 93 -10.59 6.28 20.36
CA THR A 93 -10.75 5.19 21.33
C THR A 93 -10.22 3.90 20.73
N ARG A 94 -9.46 3.12 21.51
CA ARG A 94 -8.89 1.85 21.06
C ARG A 94 -9.17 0.76 22.09
N THR A 95 -9.61 -0.40 21.61
CA THR A 95 -9.89 -1.58 22.43
C THR A 95 -9.33 -2.82 21.75
N GLY A 96 -9.10 -3.90 22.52
CA GLY A 96 -8.55 -5.15 22.00
C GLY A 96 -7.16 -5.47 22.54
N GLY A 97 -6.39 -6.25 21.78
CA GLY A 97 -4.98 -6.55 22.09
C GLY A 97 -4.73 -7.63 23.13
N LYS A 98 -5.79 -8.24 23.70
CA LYS A 98 -5.67 -9.22 24.79
C LYS A 98 -5.74 -10.66 24.31
N GLU A 99 -6.59 -10.92 23.34
CA GLU A 99 -6.85 -12.28 22.83
C GLU A 99 -6.00 -12.54 21.59
N ILE A 100 -5.52 -13.77 21.50
CA ILE A 100 -4.78 -14.25 20.34
C ILE A 100 -5.75 -15.02 19.45
N GLU A 101 -5.88 -14.57 18.21
CA GLU A 101 -6.65 -15.22 17.16
C GLU A 101 -5.69 -15.81 16.11
N VAL A 102 -6.15 -16.79 15.34
CA VAL A 102 -5.38 -17.33 14.20
C VAL A 102 -6.07 -16.93 12.91
N LEU A 103 -5.39 -16.11 12.11
CA LEU A 103 -5.87 -15.62 10.82
C LEU A 103 -4.87 -16.06 9.75
N ARG A 104 -5.29 -16.90 8.79
CA ARG A 104 -4.45 -17.37 7.67
C ARG A 104 -3.08 -17.96 8.10
N GLY A 105 -3.00 -18.56 9.29
CA GLY A 105 -1.76 -19.10 9.86
C GLY A 105 -0.95 -18.12 10.69
N PHE A 106 -1.29 -16.82 10.67
CA PHE A 106 -0.73 -15.82 11.57
C PHE A 106 -1.40 -15.88 12.94
N ARG A 107 -0.59 -15.76 14.01
CA ARG A 107 -1.08 -15.57 15.37
C ARG A 107 -1.23 -14.08 15.61
N THR A 108 -2.45 -13.58 15.57
CA THR A 108 -2.76 -12.16 15.57
C THR A 108 -3.40 -11.72 16.88
N LYS A 109 -3.32 -10.42 17.17
CA LYS A 109 -4.14 -9.74 18.18
C LYS A 109 -5.12 -8.82 17.44
N LYS A 110 -6.41 -8.98 17.70
CA LYS A 110 -7.43 -8.08 17.14
C LYS A 110 -7.47 -6.78 17.94
N TRP A 111 -7.50 -5.67 17.22
CA TRP A 111 -7.70 -4.32 17.72
C TRP A 111 -8.89 -3.68 17.03
N ILE A 112 -9.61 -2.86 17.77
CA ILE A 112 -10.68 -2.01 17.26
C ILE A 112 -10.34 -0.58 17.63
N THR A 113 -10.03 0.23 16.63
CA THR A 113 -9.73 1.65 16.78
C THR A 113 -10.87 2.46 16.19
N THR A 114 -11.50 3.32 16.99
CA THR A 114 -12.54 4.24 16.56
C THR A 114 -12.02 5.67 16.65
N ILE A 115 -12.08 6.39 15.53
CA ILE A 115 -11.74 7.80 15.42
C ILE A 115 -13.02 8.56 15.09
N SER A 116 -13.36 9.58 15.88
CA SER A 116 -14.54 10.42 15.66
C SER A 116 -14.12 11.87 15.47
N ILE A 117 -14.54 12.48 14.36
CA ILE A 117 -14.27 13.88 14.00
C ILE A 117 -15.60 14.49 13.61
N SER A 118 -16.05 15.49 14.36
CA SER A 118 -17.34 16.16 14.20
C SER A 118 -18.48 15.15 14.00
N GLN A 119 -19.02 15.07 12.77
CA GLN A 119 -20.16 14.24 12.39
C GLN A 119 -19.81 12.91 11.73
N LYS A 120 -18.51 12.60 11.53
CA LYS A 120 -18.09 11.37 10.88
C LYS A 120 -17.31 10.49 11.85
N LYS A 121 -17.40 9.19 11.65
CA LYS A 121 -16.78 8.17 12.49
C LYS A 121 -16.08 7.15 11.63
N MET A 122 -14.81 6.89 11.91
CA MET A 122 -14.03 5.82 11.32
C MET A 122 -13.86 4.70 12.33
N VAL A 123 -14.08 3.47 11.91
CA VAL A 123 -13.85 2.27 12.72
C VAL A 123 -12.90 1.36 11.96
N PHE A 124 -11.72 1.15 12.54
CA PHE A 124 -10.73 0.19 12.08
C PHE A 124 -10.88 -1.09 12.89
N GLU A 125 -11.06 -2.21 12.21
CA GLU A 125 -10.84 -3.55 12.76
C GLU A 125 -9.55 -4.12 12.20
N GLU A 126 -8.58 -4.38 13.07
CA GLU A 126 -7.20 -4.60 12.66
C GLU A 126 -6.64 -5.84 13.35
N TRP A 127 -5.91 -6.67 12.61
CA TRP A 127 -5.26 -7.86 13.13
C TRP A 127 -3.75 -7.69 13.01
N PHE A 128 -3.10 -7.56 14.15
CA PHE A 128 -1.66 -7.31 14.23
C PHE A 128 -0.89 -8.55 14.63
N VAL A 129 0.29 -8.72 14.03
CA VAL A 129 1.32 -9.67 14.48
C VAL A 129 2.52 -8.90 15.01
N ASP A 130 3.22 -9.48 15.99
CA ASP A 130 4.35 -8.79 16.61
C ASP A 130 5.52 -8.55 15.62
N LYS A 131 5.72 -9.42 14.61
CA LYS A 131 6.77 -9.33 13.58
C LYS A 131 6.37 -10.01 12.26
N LEU A 132 6.83 -9.48 11.12
CA LEU A 132 6.75 -10.13 9.80
C LEU A 132 8.14 -10.16 9.13
N PRO A 133 9.05 -11.08 9.55
CA PRO A 133 10.44 -11.07 9.09
C PRO A 133 10.63 -11.18 7.57
N LEU A 134 9.72 -11.85 6.86
CA LEU A 134 9.77 -11.94 5.40
C LEU A 134 9.39 -10.62 4.72
N LEU A 135 8.44 -9.88 5.30
CA LEU A 135 8.07 -8.55 4.83
C LEU A 135 9.23 -7.58 5.09
N ASP A 136 9.76 -7.57 6.33
CA ASP A 136 10.93 -6.74 6.69
C ASP A 136 12.12 -6.96 5.73
N LEU A 137 12.36 -8.22 5.35
CA LEU A 137 13.39 -8.59 4.40
C LEU A 137 13.08 -8.10 2.99
N SER A 138 11.84 -8.28 2.52
CA SER A 138 11.37 -7.80 1.22
C SER A 138 11.54 -6.29 1.09
N ASP A 139 11.03 -5.53 2.06
CA ASP A 139 11.10 -4.06 2.11
C ASP A 139 12.55 -3.58 2.13
N SER A 140 13.41 -4.26 2.90
CA SER A 140 14.84 -3.96 2.92
C SER A 140 15.52 -4.21 1.57
N MET A 141 15.16 -5.27 0.85
CA MET A 141 15.75 -5.56 -0.47
C MET A 141 15.23 -4.57 -1.53
N GLU A 142 13.94 -4.23 -1.48
CA GLU A 142 13.34 -3.22 -2.36
C GLU A 142 13.98 -1.85 -2.13
N SER A 143 14.09 -1.42 -0.87
CA SER A 143 14.77 -0.17 -0.50
C SER A 143 16.18 -0.11 -1.08
N ALA A 144 16.94 -1.21 -0.99
CA ALA A 144 18.29 -1.29 -1.52
C ALA A 144 18.33 -1.14 -3.05
N ILE A 145 17.37 -1.72 -3.78
CA ILE A 145 17.28 -1.61 -5.24
C ILE A 145 16.86 -0.20 -5.63
N LYS A 146 15.77 0.33 -5.07
CA LYS A 146 15.27 1.68 -5.38
C LYS A 146 16.30 2.76 -5.06
N THR A 147 17.06 2.61 -3.98
CA THR A 147 18.17 3.52 -3.64
C THR A 147 19.28 3.51 -4.69
N LYS A 148 19.58 2.37 -5.32
CA LYS A 148 20.59 2.29 -6.40
C LYS A 148 20.11 2.91 -7.70
N PHE A 149 18.81 2.83 -7.97
CA PHE A 149 18.20 3.47 -9.13
C PHE A 149 18.00 4.98 -8.93
N ASN A 150 17.83 5.45 -7.69
CA ASN A 150 17.65 6.86 -7.39
C ASN A 150 18.88 7.68 -7.82
N PRO A 151 18.76 8.60 -8.82
CA PRO A 151 19.88 9.41 -9.28
C PRO A 151 20.49 10.31 -8.21
N GLU A 152 19.69 10.71 -7.21
CA GLU A 152 20.17 11.53 -6.10
C GLU A 152 20.95 10.73 -5.04
N GLY A 153 20.94 9.40 -5.14
CA GLY A 153 21.58 8.49 -4.18
C GLY A 153 20.99 8.54 -2.78
N GLN A 154 19.84 9.20 -2.60
CA GLN A 154 19.13 9.24 -1.32
C GLN A 154 18.49 7.87 -1.06
N LYS A 155 18.59 7.41 0.18
CA LYS A 155 17.95 6.17 0.61
C LYS A 155 16.44 6.32 0.46
N ILE A 156 15.84 5.45 -0.35
CA ILE A 156 14.39 5.38 -0.47
C ILE A 156 13.88 4.54 0.68
N GLU A 157 13.14 5.16 1.59
CA GLU A 157 12.37 4.44 2.59
C GLU A 157 11.14 3.85 1.91
N ILE A 158 11.02 2.52 1.98
CA ILE A 158 9.79 1.86 1.57
C ILE A 158 8.83 2.08 2.72
N GLY A 159 7.85 2.96 2.50
CA GLY A 159 6.73 3.07 3.40
C GLY A 159 6.10 1.68 3.47
N GLN A 160 6.12 1.09 4.67
CA GLN A 160 5.41 -0.16 4.92
C GLN A 160 4.02 0.01 4.32
N PHE A 161 3.52 -0.97 3.57
CA PHE A 161 2.11 -1.01 3.18
C PHE A 161 1.28 -1.28 4.44
N GLU A 162 1.25 -0.32 5.37
CA GLU A 162 0.59 -0.39 6.65
C GLU A 162 -0.72 0.36 6.55
N PHE A 163 -1.68 -0.26 5.85
CA PHE A 163 -3.07 0.20 5.92
C PHE A 163 -3.61 -0.08 7.33
N ALA A 164 -3.31 0.81 8.28
CA ALA A 164 -3.59 0.66 9.70
C ALA A 164 -3.88 2.02 10.34
N SER A 165 -4.63 2.01 11.43
CA SER A 165 -5.04 3.23 12.15
C SER A 165 -3.87 4.07 12.65
N ASN A 166 -2.69 3.49 12.85
CA ASN A 166 -1.49 4.21 13.28
C ASN A 166 -1.14 5.36 12.32
N ILE A 167 -1.13 5.13 11.00
CA ILE A 167 -0.79 6.15 10.00
C ILE A 167 -1.85 7.25 9.98
N PHE A 168 -3.13 6.87 10.00
CA PHE A 168 -4.23 7.84 10.01
C PHE A 168 -4.21 8.73 11.25
N ILE A 169 -3.88 8.17 12.40
CA ILE A 169 -3.80 8.92 13.65
C ILE A 169 -2.61 9.88 13.63
N GLU A 170 -1.44 9.45 13.15
CA GLU A 170 -0.25 10.30 13.04
C GLU A 170 -0.49 11.50 12.10
N GLU A 171 -1.19 11.27 10.99
CA GLU A 171 -1.57 12.34 10.04
C GLU A 171 -2.63 13.29 10.62
N MET A 172 -3.62 12.79 11.36
CA MET A 172 -4.73 13.58 11.89
C MET A 172 -4.40 14.33 13.19
N ASP A 173 -3.56 13.74 14.05
CA ASP A 173 -3.22 14.27 15.37
C ASP A 173 -1.75 13.93 15.70
N SER A 174 -0.84 14.75 15.18
CA SER A 174 0.60 14.64 15.46
C SER A 174 0.96 14.86 16.93
N LEU A 175 0.02 15.34 17.76
CA LEU A 175 0.19 15.56 19.20
C LEU A 175 -0.47 14.47 20.04
N THR A 176 -0.96 13.41 19.41
CA THR A 176 -1.60 12.31 20.13
C THR A 176 -0.65 11.68 21.15
N THR A 177 -1.20 11.24 22.28
CA THR A 177 -0.46 10.47 23.30
C THR A 177 -0.73 8.97 23.21
N LEU A 178 -1.57 8.56 22.25
CA LEU A 178 -1.90 7.16 22.05
C LEU A 178 -0.72 6.44 21.38
N GLU A 179 -0.14 5.47 22.08
CA GLU A 179 0.94 4.65 21.51
C GLU A 179 0.44 3.89 20.26
N PRO A 180 1.23 3.84 19.17
CA PRO A 180 0.92 3.01 18.00
C PRO A 180 0.76 1.54 18.37
N ILE A 181 -0.10 0.83 17.65
CA ILE A 181 -0.17 -0.64 17.78
C ILE A 181 1.17 -1.20 17.30
N PRO A 182 1.90 -1.98 18.12
CA PRO A 182 3.19 -2.50 17.74
C PRO A 182 3.08 -3.66 16.75
N GLY A 183 4.09 -3.80 15.90
CA GLY A 183 4.17 -4.86 14.89
C GLY A 183 3.50 -4.45 13.58
N HIS A 184 2.98 -5.43 12.82
CA HIS A 184 2.42 -5.19 11.49
C HIS A 184 0.97 -5.65 11.41
N SER A 185 0.15 -4.88 10.69
CA SER A 185 -1.20 -5.33 10.33
C SER A 185 -1.12 -6.36 9.20
N VAL A 186 -1.71 -7.53 9.42
CA VAL A 186 -1.92 -8.55 8.36
C VAL A 186 -3.30 -8.45 7.74
N LYS A 187 -4.22 -7.74 8.39
CA LYS A 187 -5.57 -7.47 7.91
C LYS A 187 -6.14 -6.24 8.58
N THR A 188 -6.77 -5.38 7.81
CA THR A 188 -7.46 -4.20 8.31
C THR A 188 -8.77 -4.01 7.55
N ASN A 189 -9.86 -3.81 8.26
CA ASN A 189 -11.12 -3.32 7.71
C ASN A 189 -11.35 -1.91 8.23
N LEU A 190 -11.48 -0.94 7.33
CA LEU A 190 -11.90 0.42 7.62
C LEU A 190 -13.37 0.58 7.24
N MET A 191 -14.18 1.03 8.19
CA MET A 191 -15.57 1.43 7.97
C MET A 191 -15.73 2.91 8.29
N VAL A 192 -16.29 3.67 7.36
CA VAL A 192 -16.57 5.11 7.53
C VAL A 192 -18.07 5.34 7.61
N TYR A 193 -18.49 5.98 8.69
CA TYR A 193 -19.88 6.32 9.00
C TYR A 193 -20.07 7.84 8.92
N GLU A 194 -21.27 8.25 8.51
CA GLU A 194 -21.73 9.64 8.55
C GLU A 194 -22.81 9.80 9.64
N GLU A 195 -23.15 11.06 9.95
CA GLU A 195 -24.08 11.38 11.03
C GLU A 195 -25.40 10.64 10.90
N ASN A 196 -25.88 10.09 12.03
CA ASN A 196 -27.18 9.43 12.14
C ASN A 196 -27.39 8.23 11.20
N ASN A 197 -26.31 7.61 10.71
CA ASN A 197 -26.38 6.37 9.93
C ASN A 197 -25.65 5.22 10.63
N ASP A 198 -26.39 4.15 10.91
CA ASP A 198 -25.84 2.92 11.49
C ASP A 198 -25.16 2.03 10.43
N GLU A 199 -25.37 2.29 9.14
CA GLU A 199 -24.70 1.61 8.03
C GLU A 199 -23.48 2.41 7.55
N PRO A 200 -22.32 1.74 7.33
CA PRO A 200 -21.14 2.42 6.85
C PRO A 200 -21.36 2.91 5.40
N LYS A 201 -21.03 4.18 5.14
CA LYS A 201 -21.05 4.77 3.80
C LYS A 201 -19.96 4.17 2.90
N MET A 202 -18.83 3.84 3.50
CA MET A 202 -17.67 3.28 2.81
C MET A 202 -17.04 2.19 3.65
N THR A 203 -16.61 1.12 3.00
CA THR A 203 -15.79 0.07 3.62
C THR A 203 -14.60 -0.21 2.72
N ILE A 204 -13.41 -0.23 3.30
CA ILE A 204 -12.15 -0.56 2.62
C ILE A 204 -11.49 -1.68 3.43
N GLY A 205 -10.96 -2.68 2.73
CA GLY A 205 -10.29 -3.82 3.35
C GLY A 205 -8.90 -4.03 2.78
N PHE A 206 -7.95 -4.39 3.64
CA PHE A 206 -6.64 -4.90 3.31
C PHE A 206 -6.45 -6.26 3.99
N GLU A 207 -5.82 -7.22 3.29
CA GLU A 207 -5.44 -8.52 3.85
C GLU A 207 -4.20 -9.03 3.12
N ILE A 208 -3.18 -9.46 3.88
CA ILE A 208 -2.05 -10.22 3.33
C ILE A 208 -2.54 -11.65 3.07
N LEU A 209 -2.67 -11.99 1.79
CA LEU A 209 -3.14 -13.32 1.38
C LEU A 209 -2.03 -14.37 1.48
N GLU A 210 -0.84 -14.04 0.99
CA GLU A 210 0.31 -14.94 0.97
C GLU A 210 1.60 -14.16 1.25
N LEU A 211 2.51 -14.76 2.03
CA LEU A 211 3.84 -14.23 2.30
C LEU A 211 4.80 -15.40 2.52
N TYR A 212 5.67 -15.66 1.55
CA TYR A 212 6.58 -16.80 1.58
C TYR A 212 7.84 -16.51 0.76
N ALA A 213 8.87 -17.34 0.96
CA ALA A 213 10.11 -17.28 0.20
C ALA A 213 10.25 -18.50 -0.72
N VAL A 214 10.77 -18.27 -1.92
CA VAL A 214 11.08 -19.31 -2.92
C VAL A 214 12.52 -19.16 -3.41
N PRO A 215 13.12 -20.21 -4.00
CA PRO A 215 14.38 -20.08 -4.71
C PRO A 215 14.29 -19.03 -5.83
N VAL A 216 15.35 -18.24 -6.00
CA VAL A 216 15.39 -17.19 -7.02
C VAL A 216 15.40 -17.84 -8.40
N ASP A 217 14.44 -17.43 -9.23
CA ASP A 217 14.41 -17.72 -10.67
C ASP A 217 14.36 -16.39 -11.42
N THR A 218 15.45 -16.09 -12.12
CA THR A 218 15.62 -14.81 -12.81
C THR A 218 14.70 -14.64 -14.01
N SER A 219 14.11 -15.73 -14.52
CA SER A 219 13.13 -15.67 -15.62
C SER A 219 11.83 -14.97 -15.20
N PHE A 220 11.57 -14.84 -13.89
CA PHE A 220 10.47 -14.03 -13.38
C PHE A 220 10.71 -12.52 -13.51
N PHE A 221 11.91 -12.06 -13.85
CA PHE A 221 12.23 -10.63 -13.98
C PHE A 221 12.44 -10.22 -15.44
N THR A 222 11.68 -10.83 -16.35
CA THR A 222 11.67 -10.51 -17.78
C THR A 222 10.26 -10.26 -18.27
N ILE A 223 10.14 -9.50 -19.35
CA ILE A 223 8.89 -9.34 -20.08
C ILE A 223 8.72 -10.48 -21.08
N PRO A 224 7.50 -11.05 -21.19
CA PRO A 224 7.22 -12.05 -22.21
C PRO A 224 7.49 -11.53 -23.63
N GLU A 225 7.96 -12.41 -24.52
CA GLU A 225 8.39 -12.01 -25.87
C GLU A 225 7.26 -11.46 -26.74
N GLU A 226 6.01 -11.82 -26.42
CA GLU A 226 4.80 -11.38 -27.10
C GLU A 226 4.46 -9.90 -26.86
N TYR A 227 5.04 -9.27 -25.84
CA TYR A 227 4.70 -7.89 -25.50
C TYR A 227 5.30 -6.90 -26.51
N GLU A 228 4.51 -5.95 -26.97
CA GLU A 228 4.94 -4.89 -27.88
C GLU A 228 5.66 -3.77 -27.11
N ARG A 229 6.84 -3.36 -27.61
CA ARG A 229 7.52 -2.19 -27.06
C ARG A 229 6.89 -0.91 -27.60
N ILE A 230 6.41 -0.06 -26.69
CA ILE A 230 5.93 1.28 -27.02
C ILE A 230 6.85 2.37 -26.47
N GLU A 231 6.75 3.56 -27.04
CA GLU A 231 7.35 4.78 -26.49
C GLU A 231 6.21 5.60 -25.87
N LYS A 232 6.32 5.88 -24.55
CA LYS A 232 5.43 6.84 -23.87
C LYS A 232 6.17 8.17 -23.78
N ASP A 233 5.58 9.21 -24.38
CA ASP A 233 6.03 10.61 -24.29
C ASP A 233 5.84 11.16 -22.87
#